data_AF-U2VX54-F1
#
_entry.id   AF-U2VX54-F1
#
_cell.length_a   1.000
_cell.length_b   1.000
_cell.length_c   1.000
_cell.angle_alpha   90.00
_cell.angle_beta   90.00
_cell.angle_gamma   90.00
#
_symmetry.space_group_name_H-M   'P 1'
#
loop_
_entity.id
_entity.type
_entity.pdbx_description
1 polymer ?
#
loop_
_entity_poly.entity_id
_entity_poly.type
_entity_poly.pdbx_seq_one_letter_code
_entity_poly.pdbx_strand_id
1 'polypeptide(L)'
;MAMRYGYFDSEITGVDSEGMPIFDRAETSELFRLLFAKLLTNGVLAKPANTFQVTAAESGLAVVIAPGFGLINGAFAYDAVAETIPLETAPTAYSRIDRVVLRCNYLDRRCEIIVKTGTPASSPVAPELLQPASGDYYELGLATVKIGVNQTAISQSVITDTRADSSVCGYITQFIDSIDTSAFYAQFNAFYKEFVDKSNLSYDTFNMMANTAYSTFTAAIDDYTKDLRARGEASFTEVNENLKEFQRTSQSAFNAWFAGVQGLLDRDVAGHLINEINALKDIIANYGGAGVHNSIYRGKNLGTILSTEQAAAISTGTFDGMYIGDYWTIGGVIYRIAAFDYYLQTGDTACTKHHVTLVPDKSLYYALMNSSHTTVGAYVGSEMYTARLDAAKSTISAAFGSHVLSHRQLLKNKATNGCETGSSWYDSTVELMTEQNVYGGKIFANCTQGTSFANQHTIDKSQYPLFALDPTKIHDRGGYWLRDVANAATFAFVTTVGNAGSNGAGNSGGVRPAFSIF
;
A
#
# COMPACT_ATOMS: atom_id res chain seq x y z
N MET A 1 -76.41 -65.17 35.59
CA MET A 1 -75.26 -66.03 35.89
C MET A 1 -74.67 -65.59 37.21
N ALA A 2 -74.41 -66.53 38.13
CA ALA A 2 -73.59 -66.23 39.30
C ALA A 2 -72.14 -65.95 38.85
N MET A 3 -71.42 -65.10 39.58
CA MET A 3 -70.00 -64.84 39.33
C MET A 3 -69.22 -66.16 39.44
N ARG A 4 -68.50 -66.54 38.37
CA ARG A 4 -67.51 -67.65 38.41
C ARG A 4 -66.14 -67.10 38.84
N TYR A 5 -65.43 -67.85 39.68
CA TYR A 5 -64.11 -67.53 40.22
C TYR A 5 -63.32 -68.84 40.44
N GLY A 6 -61.98 -68.79 40.44
CA GLY A 6 -61.15 -70.00 40.52
C GLY A 6 -59.72 -69.79 41.03
N TYR A 7 -58.93 -70.88 41.05
CA TYR A 7 -57.58 -71.04 41.64
C TYR A 7 -57.52 -71.10 43.18
N PHE A 8 -58.61 -71.52 43.82
CA PHE A 8 -58.61 -71.92 45.23
C PHE A 8 -58.52 -73.44 45.33
N ASP A 9 -57.83 -73.94 46.36
CA ASP A 9 -57.80 -75.38 46.66
C ASP A 9 -59.22 -75.87 46.95
N SER A 10 -59.63 -76.96 46.30
CA SER A 10 -60.90 -77.61 46.62
C SER A 10 -60.80 -78.34 47.96
N GLU A 11 -61.84 -78.27 48.78
CA GLU A 11 -61.91 -79.00 50.05
C GLU A 11 -62.45 -80.42 49.83
N ILE A 12 -61.93 -81.40 50.59
CA ILE A 12 -62.45 -82.77 50.57
C ILE A 12 -63.75 -82.80 51.37
N THR A 13 -64.87 -83.04 50.69
CA THR A 13 -66.21 -83.11 51.27
C THR A 13 -66.68 -84.53 51.55
N GLY A 14 -65.92 -85.54 51.09
CA GLY A 14 -66.18 -86.95 51.35
C GLY A 14 -65.18 -87.86 50.64
N VAL A 15 -65.45 -89.16 50.68
CA VAL A 15 -64.71 -90.20 49.95
C VAL A 15 -65.74 -91.05 49.22
N ASP A 16 -65.52 -91.36 47.96
CA ASP A 16 -66.42 -92.20 47.16
C ASP A 16 -66.28 -93.70 47.49
N SER A 17 -67.12 -94.52 46.85
CA SER A 17 -67.15 -95.98 47.07
C SER A 17 -65.87 -96.70 46.64
N GLU A 18 -64.97 -96.04 45.91
CA GLU A 18 -63.68 -96.58 45.46
C GLU A 18 -62.51 -96.06 46.30
N GLY A 19 -62.78 -95.24 47.32
CA GLY A 19 -61.78 -94.69 48.23
C GLY A 19 -61.14 -93.38 47.75
N MET A 20 -61.69 -92.73 46.72
CA MET A 20 -61.16 -91.49 46.16
C MET A 20 -61.83 -90.25 46.81
N PRO A 21 -61.08 -89.17 47.08
CA PRO A 21 -61.65 -87.95 47.67
C PRO A 21 -62.65 -87.27 46.74
N ILE A 22 -63.81 -86.89 47.30
CA ILE A 22 -64.82 -86.05 46.64
C ILE A 22 -64.52 -84.60 46.98
N PHE A 23 -64.32 -83.77 45.96
CA PHE A 23 -64.03 -82.35 46.12
C PHE A 23 -65.32 -81.51 46.11
N ASP A 24 -65.39 -80.46 46.94
CA ASP A 24 -66.51 -79.50 46.97
C ASP A 24 -66.72 -78.79 45.63
N ARG A 25 -65.65 -78.69 44.83
CA ARG A 25 -65.58 -78.02 43.54
C ARG A 25 -64.76 -78.80 42.54
N ALA A 26 -65.31 -78.96 41.34
CA ALA A 26 -64.62 -79.46 40.16
C ALA A 26 -64.75 -78.42 39.05
N GLU A 27 -63.63 -77.94 38.52
CA GLU A 27 -63.60 -76.99 37.40
C GLU A 27 -63.34 -77.72 36.08
N THR A 28 -64.04 -77.28 35.03
CA THR A 28 -63.85 -77.82 33.69
C THR A 28 -62.73 -77.07 32.97
N SER A 29 -62.20 -77.65 31.89
CA SER A 29 -61.21 -77.00 31.02
C SER A 29 -61.68 -75.66 30.46
N GLU A 30 -62.99 -75.36 30.49
CA GLU A 30 -63.56 -74.08 30.10
C GLU A 30 -63.03 -72.91 30.94
N LEU A 31 -62.90 -73.09 32.27
CA LEU A 31 -62.38 -72.02 33.14
C LEU A 31 -60.90 -71.73 32.83
N PHE A 32 -60.13 -72.78 32.56
CA PHE A 32 -58.72 -72.66 32.21
C PHE A 32 -58.52 -72.01 30.84
N ARG A 33 -59.33 -72.41 29.85
CA ARG A 33 -59.39 -71.75 28.54
C ARG A 33 -59.81 -70.28 28.65
N LEU A 34 -60.78 -69.96 29.49
CA LEU A 34 -61.20 -68.59 29.71
C LEU A 34 -60.05 -67.73 30.23
N LEU A 35 -59.26 -68.23 31.18
CA LEU A 35 -58.08 -67.50 31.64
C LEU A 35 -57.10 -67.24 30.49
N PHE A 36 -56.74 -68.26 29.71
CA PHE A 36 -55.81 -68.07 28.59
C PHE A 36 -56.35 -67.15 27.50
N ALA A 37 -57.63 -67.22 27.18
CA ALA A 37 -58.28 -66.32 26.24
C ALA A 37 -58.29 -64.85 26.72
N LYS A 38 -58.14 -64.63 28.03
CA LYS A 38 -57.94 -63.28 28.58
C LYS A 38 -56.48 -62.87 28.57
N LEU A 39 -55.55 -63.78 28.81
CA LEU A 39 -54.12 -63.46 28.87
C LEU A 39 -53.44 -63.33 27.50
N LEU A 40 -53.91 -64.12 26.52
CA LEU A 40 -53.29 -64.33 25.22
C LEU A 40 -54.32 -64.15 24.10
N THR A 41 -53.90 -63.54 23.00
CA THR A 41 -54.71 -63.41 21.79
C THR A 41 -54.82 -64.74 21.02
N ASN A 42 -55.80 -64.83 20.12
CA ASN A 42 -55.88 -65.92 19.16
C ASN A 42 -54.72 -65.79 18.16
N GLY A 43 -54.15 -66.92 17.72
CA GLY A 43 -53.07 -66.90 16.74
C GLY A 43 -52.16 -68.12 16.79
N VAL A 44 -51.01 -68.01 16.11
CA VAL A 44 -49.90 -68.98 16.21
C VAL A 44 -48.66 -68.36 16.87
N LEU A 45 -47.70 -69.15 17.34
CA LEU A 45 -46.45 -68.60 17.86
C LEU A 45 -45.63 -67.92 16.75
N ALA A 46 -45.07 -66.75 17.05
CA ALA A 46 -44.14 -66.06 16.15
C ALA A 46 -42.73 -66.72 16.10
N LYS A 47 -42.41 -67.58 17.08
CA LYS A 47 -41.15 -68.31 17.17
C LYS A 47 -41.41 -69.78 17.52
N PRO A 48 -40.82 -70.76 16.79
CA PRO A 48 -40.01 -70.58 15.58
C PRO A 48 -40.84 -70.00 14.40
N ALA A 49 -40.19 -69.34 13.45
CA ALA A 49 -40.89 -68.59 12.39
C ALA A 49 -41.78 -69.45 11.49
N ASN A 50 -41.53 -70.75 11.44
CA ASN A 50 -42.28 -71.72 10.65
C ASN A 50 -43.43 -72.40 11.42
N THR A 51 -43.81 -71.92 12.60
CA THR A 51 -44.91 -72.49 13.40
C THR A 51 -46.20 -72.61 12.57
N PHE A 52 -46.69 -73.83 12.33
CA PHE A 52 -47.85 -74.12 11.46
C PHE A 52 -47.79 -73.46 10.07
N GLN A 53 -46.58 -73.23 9.56
CA GLN A 53 -46.39 -72.69 8.22
C GLN A 53 -46.90 -73.68 7.17
N VAL A 54 -47.66 -73.17 6.21
CA VAL A 54 -48.14 -73.95 5.06
C VAL A 54 -47.17 -73.80 3.89
N THR A 55 -46.67 -74.92 3.41
CA THR A 55 -45.78 -75.02 2.25
C THR A 55 -46.32 -75.98 1.19
N ALA A 56 -45.88 -75.87 -0.05
CA ALA A 56 -46.26 -76.81 -1.10
C ALA A 56 -45.56 -78.16 -0.87
N ALA A 57 -46.27 -79.27 -1.10
CA ALA A 57 -45.64 -80.60 -1.11
C ALA A 57 -44.63 -80.72 -2.27
N GLU A 58 -43.62 -81.59 -2.11
CA GLU A 58 -42.58 -81.81 -3.14
C GLU A 58 -43.16 -82.34 -4.46
N SER A 59 -44.29 -83.04 -4.41
CA SER A 59 -45.04 -83.49 -5.58
C SER A 59 -46.52 -83.63 -5.27
N GLY A 60 -47.35 -83.54 -6.32
CA GLY A 60 -48.81 -83.69 -6.22
C GLY A 60 -49.55 -82.44 -5.75
N LEU A 61 -50.88 -82.54 -5.71
CA LEU A 61 -51.78 -81.48 -5.29
C LEU A 61 -52.00 -81.56 -3.78
N ALA A 62 -51.00 -81.15 -3.00
CA ALA A 62 -51.03 -81.22 -1.54
C ALA A 62 -50.23 -80.08 -0.90
N VAL A 63 -50.58 -79.75 0.35
CA VAL A 63 -49.81 -78.82 1.19
C VAL A 63 -49.18 -79.58 2.36
N VAL A 64 -48.04 -79.08 2.84
CA VAL A 64 -47.35 -79.56 4.04
C VAL A 64 -47.45 -78.46 5.09
N ILE A 65 -47.87 -78.83 6.29
CA ILE A 65 -48.01 -77.95 7.45
C ILE A 65 -46.87 -78.29 8.40
N ALA A 66 -46.02 -77.32 8.71
CA ALA A 66 -44.91 -77.51 9.62
C ALA A 66 -45.39 -77.70 11.08
N PRO A 67 -44.58 -78.33 11.96
CA PRO A 67 -44.85 -78.40 13.40
C PRO A 67 -45.14 -77.01 13.98
N GLY A 68 -45.96 -76.95 15.02
CA GLY A 68 -46.30 -75.66 15.59
C GLY A 68 -47.24 -75.70 16.78
N PHE A 69 -47.59 -74.50 17.23
CA PHE A 69 -48.50 -74.24 18.33
C PHE A 69 -49.42 -73.09 17.95
N GLY A 70 -50.71 -73.25 18.21
CA GLY A 70 -51.73 -72.23 18.00
C GLY A 70 -52.68 -72.17 19.19
N LEU A 71 -53.32 -71.02 19.37
CA LEU A 71 -54.28 -70.77 20.45
C LEU A 71 -55.56 -70.18 19.86
N ILE A 72 -56.70 -70.79 20.18
CA ILE A 72 -58.04 -70.34 19.76
C ILE A 72 -58.95 -70.30 20.99
N ASN A 73 -59.33 -69.09 21.41
CA ASN A 73 -60.17 -68.83 22.57
C ASN A 73 -59.70 -69.68 23.78
N GLY A 74 -58.39 -69.61 24.03
CA GLY A 74 -57.70 -70.32 25.11
C GLY A 74 -57.54 -71.85 24.95
N ALA A 75 -58.09 -72.49 23.91
CA ALA A 75 -57.67 -73.86 23.57
C ALA A 75 -56.41 -73.83 22.74
N PHE A 76 -55.44 -74.65 23.11
CA PHE A 76 -54.23 -74.80 22.31
C PHE A 76 -54.35 -75.95 21.31
N ALA A 77 -53.64 -75.80 20.21
CA ALA A 77 -53.31 -76.86 19.26
C ALA A 77 -51.79 -76.97 19.22
N TYR A 78 -51.26 -78.19 19.26
CA TYR A 78 -49.82 -78.44 19.16
C TYR A 78 -49.59 -79.64 18.26
N ASP A 79 -48.70 -79.50 17.30
CA ASP A 79 -48.16 -80.62 16.53
C ASP A 79 -46.63 -80.57 16.55
N ALA A 80 -46.03 -81.71 16.82
CA ALA A 80 -44.58 -81.88 16.85
C ALA A 80 -43.99 -82.32 15.50
N VAL A 81 -44.83 -82.78 14.56
CA VAL A 81 -44.44 -83.33 13.27
C VAL A 81 -45.12 -82.56 12.14
N ALA A 82 -44.52 -82.55 10.95
CA ALA A 82 -45.16 -81.96 9.78
C ALA A 82 -46.27 -82.87 9.26
N GLU A 83 -47.41 -82.29 8.88
CA GLU A 83 -48.55 -83.01 8.30
C GLU A 83 -48.70 -82.66 6.82
N THR A 84 -48.95 -83.66 5.96
CA THR A 84 -49.26 -83.43 4.54
C THR A 84 -50.75 -83.62 4.30
N ILE A 85 -51.44 -82.56 3.87
CA ILE A 85 -52.88 -82.57 3.60
C ILE A 85 -53.11 -82.50 2.07
N PRO A 86 -53.78 -83.50 1.47
CA PRO A 86 -54.13 -83.47 0.06
C PRO A 86 -55.19 -82.40 -0.21
N LEU A 87 -55.07 -81.72 -1.35
CA LEU A 87 -56.07 -80.79 -1.85
C LEU A 87 -57.05 -81.53 -2.77
N GLU A 88 -58.31 -81.08 -2.82
CA GLU A 88 -59.29 -81.64 -3.75
C GLU A 88 -58.85 -81.43 -5.22
N THR A 89 -59.30 -82.32 -6.13
CA THR A 89 -58.97 -82.25 -7.56
C THR A 89 -59.13 -80.85 -8.13
N ALA A 90 -58.14 -80.39 -8.92
CA ALA A 90 -58.14 -79.07 -9.53
C ALA A 90 -59.36 -78.86 -10.44
N PRO A 91 -59.93 -77.64 -10.48
CA PRO A 91 -61.11 -77.34 -11.30
C PRO A 91 -60.78 -77.36 -12.80
N THR A 92 -61.78 -77.59 -13.64
CA THR A 92 -61.60 -77.71 -15.10
C THR A 92 -61.90 -76.42 -15.89
N ALA A 93 -62.59 -75.45 -15.30
CA ALA A 93 -63.08 -74.25 -16.00
C ALA A 93 -62.42 -72.94 -15.55
N TYR A 94 -62.39 -72.67 -14.24
CA TYR A 94 -61.80 -71.46 -13.64
C TYR A 94 -60.91 -71.83 -12.46
N SER A 95 -59.93 -70.99 -12.13
CA SER A 95 -59.16 -71.16 -10.89
C SER A 95 -60.04 -70.99 -9.65
N ARG A 96 -59.62 -71.56 -8.51
CA ARG A 96 -60.21 -71.32 -7.19
C ARG A 96 -59.13 -70.97 -6.17
N ILE A 97 -59.54 -70.49 -5.01
CA ILE A 97 -58.64 -70.28 -3.86
C ILE A 97 -59.16 -71.14 -2.72
N ASP A 98 -58.33 -72.07 -2.26
CA ASP A 98 -58.62 -72.87 -1.07
C ASP A 98 -58.01 -72.17 0.16
N ARG A 99 -58.53 -72.42 1.36
CA ARG A 99 -58.03 -71.82 2.60
C ARG A 99 -57.67 -72.90 3.60
N VAL A 100 -56.44 -72.89 4.08
CA VAL A 100 -55.98 -73.75 5.18
C VAL A 100 -56.30 -73.05 6.49
N VAL A 101 -57.05 -73.71 7.36
CA VAL A 101 -57.51 -73.13 8.64
C VAL A 101 -57.12 -74.00 9.81
N LEU A 102 -56.71 -73.37 10.91
CA LEU A 102 -56.70 -73.99 12.23
C LEU A 102 -58.10 -73.79 12.82
N ARG A 103 -58.80 -74.88 13.12
CA ARG A 103 -60.17 -74.90 13.62
C ARG A 103 -60.21 -75.46 15.04
N CYS A 104 -60.85 -74.73 15.95
CA CYS A 104 -61.31 -75.28 17.21
C CYS A 104 -62.72 -75.86 17.00
N ASN A 105 -62.85 -77.18 17.08
CA ASN A 105 -64.10 -77.93 16.99
C ASN A 105 -64.59 -78.23 18.40
N TYR A 106 -65.62 -77.52 18.83
CA TYR A 106 -66.17 -77.62 20.19
C TYR A 106 -67.05 -78.88 20.37
N LEU A 107 -67.65 -79.38 19.29
CA LEU A 107 -68.46 -80.59 19.31
C LEU A 107 -67.60 -81.84 19.55
N ASP A 108 -66.55 -82.01 18.77
CA ASP A 108 -65.62 -83.15 18.86
C ASP A 108 -64.48 -82.91 19.86
N ARG A 109 -64.48 -81.74 20.51
CA ARG A 109 -63.52 -81.33 21.55
C ARG A 109 -62.06 -81.43 21.10
N ARG A 110 -61.76 -81.00 19.87
CA ARG A 110 -60.41 -81.01 19.29
C ARG A 110 -60.07 -79.72 18.55
N CYS A 111 -58.79 -79.42 18.44
CA CYS A 111 -58.28 -78.50 17.44
C CYS A 111 -57.76 -79.31 16.25
N GLU A 112 -58.07 -78.87 15.04
CA GLU A 112 -57.72 -79.57 13.80
C GLU A 112 -57.30 -78.56 12.73
N ILE A 113 -56.36 -78.94 11.86
CA ILE A 113 -56.02 -78.15 10.68
C ILE A 113 -56.72 -78.80 9.48
N ILE A 114 -57.49 -78.02 8.74
CA ILE A 114 -58.24 -78.51 7.58
C ILE A 114 -58.10 -77.55 6.39
N VAL A 115 -58.38 -78.06 5.20
CA VAL A 115 -58.50 -77.25 3.99
C VAL A 115 -59.98 -77.02 3.68
N LYS A 116 -60.37 -75.75 3.54
CA LYS A 116 -61.67 -75.35 3.01
C LYS A 116 -61.51 -75.14 1.50
N THR A 117 -62.16 -76.01 0.72
CA THR A 117 -62.15 -75.92 -0.75
C THR A 117 -62.92 -74.69 -1.22
N GLY A 118 -62.33 -73.92 -2.11
CA GLY A 118 -62.95 -72.73 -2.71
C GLY A 118 -63.91 -73.05 -3.86
N THR A 119 -64.66 -72.04 -4.29
CA THR A 119 -65.53 -72.14 -5.46
C THR A 119 -64.81 -71.59 -6.71
N PRO A 120 -64.73 -72.35 -7.83
CA PRO A 120 -64.14 -71.86 -9.07
C PRO A 120 -64.87 -70.63 -9.63
N ALA A 121 -64.14 -69.55 -9.93
CA ALA A 121 -64.70 -68.32 -10.49
C ALA A 121 -63.67 -67.54 -11.30
N SER A 122 -64.12 -66.64 -12.17
CA SER A 122 -63.24 -65.75 -12.97
C SER A 122 -62.39 -64.82 -12.09
N SER A 123 -62.89 -64.48 -10.90
CA SER A 123 -62.16 -63.78 -9.84
C SER A 123 -62.36 -64.56 -8.53
N PRO A 124 -61.57 -65.61 -8.28
CA PRO A 124 -61.80 -66.50 -7.14
C PRO A 124 -61.53 -65.81 -5.81
N VAL A 125 -62.34 -66.12 -4.81
CA VAL A 125 -62.22 -65.62 -3.43
C VAL A 125 -61.99 -66.78 -2.48
N ALA A 126 -61.20 -66.56 -1.43
CA ALA A 126 -60.96 -67.57 -0.41
C ALA A 126 -62.23 -67.79 0.43
N PRO A 127 -62.55 -69.03 0.84
CA PRO A 127 -63.66 -69.32 1.74
C PRO A 127 -63.60 -68.48 3.02
N GLU A 128 -64.75 -67.94 3.44
CA GLU A 128 -64.86 -67.16 4.67
C GLU A 128 -64.50 -67.99 5.91
N LEU A 129 -63.94 -67.35 6.94
CA LEU A 129 -63.66 -67.99 8.23
C LEU A 129 -64.92 -68.02 9.10
N LEU A 130 -65.12 -69.11 9.83
CA LEU A 130 -66.14 -69.19 10.87
C LEU A 130 -65.56 -68.64 12.18
N GLN A 131 -65.91 -67.41 12.53
CA GLN A 131 -65.47 -66.76 13.79
C GLN A 131 -66.67 -66.19 14.58
N PRO A 132 -67.70 -67.01 14.89
CA PRO A 132 -68.86 -66.51 15.63
C PRO A 132 -68.49 -66.20 17.09
N ALA A 133 -69.25 -65.30 17.72
CA ALA A 133 -69.12 -65.02 19.16
C ALA A 133 -69.46 -66.25 20.03
N SER A 134 -70.29 -67.16 19.50
CA SER A 134 -70.60 -68.47 20.06
C SER A 134 -71.03 -69.42 18.93
N GLY A 135 -70.52 -70.64 18.89
CA GLY A 135 -70.83 -71.63 17.86
C GLY A 135 -69.94 -72.86 17.94
N ASP A 136 -70.22 -73.87 17.11
CA ASP A 136 -69.54 -75.17 17.12
C ASP A 136 -68.09 -75.12 16.62
N TYR A 137 -67.76 -74.08 15.85
CA TYR A 137 -66.45 -73.88 15.24
C TYR A 137 -65.95 -72.46 15.42
N TYR A 138 -64.64 -72.33 15.65
CA TYR A 138 -63.91 -71.08 15.50
C TYR A 138 -62.63 -71.33 14.70
N GLU A 139 -62.36 -70.50 13.69
CA GLU A 139 -61.30 -70.73 12.70
C GLU A 139 -60.30 -69.57 12.62
N LEU A 140 -59.02 -69.92 12.45
CA LEU A 140 -57.95 -68.99 12.07
C LEU A 140 -57.39 -69.39 10.71
N GLY A 141 -57.20 -68.42 9.81
CA GLY A 141 -56.65 -68.64 8.48
C GLY A 141 -55.13 -68.70 8.49
N LEU A 142 -54.55 -69.89 8.25
CA LEU A 142 -53.09 -70.07 8.19
C LEU A 142 -52.51 -69.66 6.84
N ALA A 143 -53.15 -70.06 5.75
CA ALA A 143 -52.76 -69.67 4.40
C ALA A 143 -53.93 -69.77 3.41
N THR A 144 -53.78 -69.13 2.26
CA THR A 144 -54.63 -69.36 1.10
C THR A 144 -53.81 -69.96 -0.04
N VAL A 145 -54.42 -70.85 -0.82
CA VAL A 145 -53.75 -71.60 -1.88
C VAL A 145 -54.53 -71.41 -3.18
N LYS A 146 -53.92 -70.76 -4.18
CA LYS A 146 -54.53 -70.58 -5.50
C LYS A 146 -54.33 -71.83 -6.35
N ILE A 147 -55.43 -72.47 -6.73
CA ILE A 147 -55.42 -73.65 -7.60
C ILE A 147 -55.90 -73.24 -9.00
N GLY A 148 -55.00 -73.38 -9.97
CA GLY A 148 -55.26 -73.17 -11.39
C GLY A 148 -56.01 -74.34 -12.04
N VAL A 149 -56.45 -74.12 -13.28
CA VAL A 149 -57.22 -75.11 -14.03
C VAL A 149 -56.37 -76.33 -14.40
N ASN A 150 -56.91 -77.54 -14.20
CA ASN A 150 -56.27 -78.82 -14.52
C ASN A 150 -54.87 -79.03 -13.90
N GLN A 151 -54.55 -78.34 -12.81
CA GLN A 151 -53.26 -78.50 -12.13
C GLN A 151 -53.15 -79.88 -11.46
N THR A 152 -52.00 -80.52 -11.62
CA THR A 152 -51.65 -81.79 -10.96
C THR A 152 -50.66 -81.62 -9.81
N ALA A 153 -50.08 -80.41 -9.67
CA ALA A 153 -49.22 -80.01 -8.57
C ALA A 153 -49.31 -78.50 -8.33
N ILE A 154 -49.01 -78.08 -7.11
CA ILE A 154 -48.88 -76.66 -6.74
C ILE A 154 -47.41 -76.30 -6.49
N SER A 155 -47.09 -75.00 -6.54
CA SER A 155 -45.77 -74.48 -6.16
C SER A 155 -45.91 -73.54 -4.96
N GLN A 156 -44.82 -73.28 -4.24
CA GLN A 156 -44.85 -72.40 -3.07
C GLN A 156 -45.41 -70.99 -3.40
N SER A 157 -45.23 -70.51 -4.63
CA SER A 157 -45.67 -69.17 -5.04
C SER A 157 -47.18 -69.00 -5.15
N VAL A 158 -47.96 -70.10 -5.19
CA VAL A 158 -49.43 -70.02 -5.15
C VAL A 158 -50.00 -70.04 -3.74
N ILE A 159 -49.14 -70.15 -2.73
CA ILE A 159 -49.52 -70.13 -1.31
C ILE A 159 -49.23 -68.75 -0.74
N THR A 160 -50.27 -68.10 -0.25
CA THR A 160 -50.17 -66.85 0.51
C THR A 160 -50.30 -67.16 1.99
N ASP A 161 -49.22 -66.95 2.74
CA ASP A 161 -49.19 -67.08 4.20
C ASP A 161 -50.01 -65.95 4.84
N THR A 162 -50.99 -66.32 5.67
CA THR A 162 -51.87 -65.36 6.35
C THR A 162 -51.69 -65.36 7.87
N ARG A 163 -50.71 -66.09 8.40
CA ARG A 163 -50.45 -66.19 9.86
C ARG A 163 -50.18 -64.85 10.51
N ALA A 164 -49.49 -63.95 9.81
CA ALA A 164 -49.16 -62.61 10.31
C ALA A 164 -50.31 -61.59 10.23
N ASP A 165 -51.38 -61.89 9.50
CA ASP A 165 -52.53 -61.00 9.35
C ASP A 165 -53.48 -61.17 10.55
N SER A 166 -53.53 -60.14 11.40
CA SER A 166 -54.34 -60.13 12.62
C SER A 166 -55.85 -60.15 12.36
N SER A 167 -56.30 -59.87 11.14
CA SER A 167 -57.72 -59.94 10.79
C SER A 167 -58.22 -61.37 10.56
N VAL A 168 -57.32 -62.33 10.31
CA VAL A 168 -57.67 -63.73 9.99
C VAL A 168 -56.94 -64.78 10.85
N CYS A 169 -55.77 -64.48 11.41
CA CYS A 169 -55.05 -65.35 12.35
C CYS A 169 -54.34 -64.55 13.43
N GLY A 170 -53.26 -63.84 13.06
CA GLY A 170 -52.36 -63.16 13.97
C GLY A 170 -51.34 -64.08 14.66
N TYR A 171 -50.31 -63.43 15.24
CA TYR A 171 -49.40 -64.08 16.17
C TYR A 171 -49.90 -63.88 17.60
N ILE A 172 -49.71 -64.89 18.45
CA ILE A 172 -50.07 -64.81 19.87
C ILE A 172 -49.26 -63.70 20.56
N THR A 173 -49.95 -62.72 21.14
CA THR A 173 -49.40 -61.59 21.92
C THR A 173 -50.03 -61.55 23.33
N GLN A 174 -49.43 -60.79 24.25
CA GLN A 174 -49.86 -60.68 25.66
C GLN A 174 -50.59 -59.35 25.95
N PHE A 175 -51.72 -59.43 26.67
CA PHE A 175 -52.56 -58.45 27.40
C PHE A 175 -52.63 -56.93 27.06
N ILE A 176 -52.03 -56.36 26.02
CA ILE A 176 -52.30 -54.96 25.67
C ILE A 176 -52.61 -54.85 24.18
N ASP A 177 -53.87 -55.05 23.83
CA ASP A 177 -54.35 -55.07 22.44
C ASP A 177 -55.40 -53.99 22.11
N SER A 178 -55.61 -52.96 22.95
CA SER A 178 -56.08 -51.59 22.58
C SER A 178 -56.67 -50.80 23.77
N ILE A 179 -56.50 -49.47 23.72
CA ILE A 179 -57.29 -48.47 24.45
C ILE A 179 -58.08 -47.71 23.37
N ASP A 180 -59.38 -47.46 23.56
CA ASP A 180 -60.22 -46.69 22.61
C ASP A 180 -59.76 -45.22 22.54
N THR A 181 -59.21 -44.82 21.39
CA THR A 181 -58.67 -43.47 21.14
C THR A 181 -59.48 -42.67 20.11
N SER A 182 -60.70 -43.10 19.77
CA SER A 182 -61.55 -42.42 18.77
C SER A 182 -61.78 -40.93 19.09
N ALA A 183 -62.00 -40.58 20.36
CA ALA A 183 -62.09 -39.20 20.83
C ALA A 183 -60.76 -38.42 20.74
N PHE A 184 -59.64 -39.10 20.98
CA PHE A 184 -58.30 -38.51 20.87
C PHE A 184 -57.96 -38.18 19.41
N TYR A 185 -58.28 -39.05 18.45
CA TYR A 185 -58.03 -38.79 17.03
C TYR A 185 -58.91 -37.69 16.44
N ALA A 186 -60.17 -37.56 16.87
CA ALA A 186 -61.03 -36.44 16.44
C ALA A 186 -60.46 -35.09 16.92
N GLN A 187 -60.00 -35.02 18.16
CA GLN A 187 -59.38 -33.82 18.73
C GLN A 187 -58.02 -33.51 18.10
N PHE A 188 -57.22 -34.55 17.81
CA PHE A 188 -55.94 -34.43 17.12
C PHE A 188 -56.09 -33.93 15.68
N ASN A 189 -57.06 -34.44 14.91
CA ASN A 189 -57.32 -33.97 13.54
C ASN A 189 -57.84 -32.52 13.51
N ALA A 190 -58.67 -32.13 14.48
CA ALA A 190 -59.11 -30.74 14.63
C ALA A 190 -57.93 -29.81 14.96
N PHE A 191 -57.07 -30.21 15.90
CA PHE A 191 -55.83 -29.49 16.22
C PHE A 191 -54.89 -29.41 15.02
N TYR A 192 -54.69 -30.50 14.27
CA TYR A 192 -53.85 -30.53 13.09
C TYR A 192 -54.38 -29.60 12.00
N LYS A 193 -55.70 -29.58 11.76
CA LYS A 193 -56.33 -28.64 10.83
C LYS A 193 -56.15 -27.18 11.27
N GLU A 194 -56.39 -26.87 12.55
CA GLU A 194 -56.19 -25.52 13.08
C GLU A 194 -54.71 -25.10 13.00
N PHE A 195 -53.78 -26.02 13.26
CA PHE A 195 -52.35 -25.79 13.13
C PHE A 195 -51.96 -25.51 11.67
N VAL A 196 -52.45 -26.30 10.71
CA VAL A 196 -52.22 -26.08 9.27
C VAL A 196 -52.82 -24.76 8.81
N ASP A 197 -54.04 -24.43 9.22
CA ASP A 197 -54.71 -23.17 8.85
C ASP A 197 -53.95 -21.95 9.41
N LYS A 198 -53.50 -22.00 10.68
CA LYS A 198 -52.64 -20.97 11.28
C LYS A 198 -51.27 -20.88 10.60
N SER A 199 -50.69 -22.01 10.23
CA SER A 199 -49.40 -22.06 9.52
C SER A 199 -49.51 -21.43 8.13
N ASN A 200 -50.58 -21.74 7.38
CA ASN A 200 -50.84 -21.15 6.07
C ASN A 200 -51.09 -19.63 6.19
N LEU A 201 -51.89 -19.19 7.18
CA LEU A 201 -52.09 -17.76 7.44
C LEU A 201 -50.78 -17.05 7.83
N SER A 202 -49.92 -17.70 8.61
CA SER A 202 -48.59 -17.18 8.95
C SER A 202 -47.70 -17.07 7.73
N TYR A 203 -47.77 -18.03 6.80
CA TYR A 203 -47.02 -17.99 5.55
C TYR A 203 -47.51 -16.87 4.62
N ASP A 204 -48.82 -16.68 4.49
CA ASP A 204 -49.40 -15.58 3.71
C ASP A 204 -49.07 -14.22 4.32
N THR A 205 -49.14 -14.10 5.64
CA THR A 205 -48.73 -12.90 6.37
C THR A 205 -47.24 -12.62 6.16
N PHE A 206 -46.39 -13.63 6.24
CA PHE A 206 -44.96 -13.50 5.98
C PHE A 206 -44.69 -13.03 4.54
N ASN A 207 -45.34 -13.62 3.54
CA ASN A 207 -45.20 -13.20 2.14
C ASN A 207 -45.67 -11.76 1.93
N MET A 208 -46.77 -11.36 2.58
CA MET A 208 -47.26 -9.98 2.51
C MET A 208 -46.28 -9.00 3.17
N MET A 209 -45.74 -9.35 4.34
CA MET A 209 -44.72 -8.54 5.03
C MET A 209 -43.43 -8.46 4.22
N ALA A 210 -42.97 -9.56 3.63
CA ALA A 210 -41.78 -9.60 2.79
C ALA A 210 -41.96 -8.76 1.51
N ASN A 211 -43.10 -8.91 0.82
CA ASN A 211 -43.43 -8.09 -0.36
C ASN A 211 -43.56 -6.61 -0.01
N THR A 212 -44.17 -6.28 1.13
CA THR A 212 -44.30 -4.90 1.61
C THR A 212 -42.95 -4.30 1.97
N ALA A 213 -42.08 -5.07 2.64
CA ALA A 213 -40.73 -4.65 2.97
C ALA A 213 -39.90 -4.42 1.70
N TYR A 214 -39.97 -5.35 0.75
CA TYR A 214 -39.28 -5.24 -0.54
C TYR A 214 -39.76 -4.02 -1.35
N SER A 215 -41.07 -3.81 -1.46
CA SER A 215 -41.63 -2.68 -2.20
C SER A 215 -41.33 -1.34 -1.53
N THR A 216 -41.41 -1.28 -0.18
CA THR A 216 -41.06 -0.08 0.60
C THR A 216 -39.58 0.27 0.43
N PHE A 217 -38.70 -0.73 0.53
CA PHE A 217 -37.27 -0.54 0.36
C PHE A 217 -36.92 -0.10 -1.06
N THR A 218 -37.53 -0.72 -2.08
CA THR A 218 -37.34 -0.35 -3.48
C THR A 218 -37.82 1.08 -3.75
N ALA A 219 -39.01 1.46 -3.27
CA ALA A 219 -39.53 2.82 -3.38
C ALA A 219 -38.62 3.85 -2.69
N ALA A 220 -38.10 3.53 -1.51
CA ALA A 220 -37.15 4.40 -0.81
C ALA A 220 -35.84 4.59 -1.58
N ILE A 221 -35.32 3.53 -2.23
CA ILE A 221 -34.15 3.63 -3.11
C ILE A 221 -34.45 4.49 -4.32
N ASP A 222 -35.61 4.32 -4.95
CA ASP A 222 -36.02 5.09 -6.13
C ASP A 222 -36.16 6.57 -5.78
N ASP A 223 -36.81 6.89 -4.65
CA ASP A 223 -36.94 8.26 -4.15
C ASP A 223 -35.57 8.86 -3.81
N TYR A 224 -34.71 8.12 -3.12
CA TYR A 224 -33.35 8.56 -2.81
C TYR A 224 -32.54 8.85 -4.07
N THR A 225 -32.64 7.98 -5.08
CA THR A 225 -31.94 8.13 -6.36
C THR A 225 -32.46 9.35 -7.13
N LYS A 226 -33.77 9.56 -7.11
CA LYS A 226 -34.42 10.72 -7.73
C LYS A 226 -34.01 12.03 -7.05
N ASP A 227 -33.98 12.06 -5.73
CA ASP A 227 -33.55 13.21 -4.94
C ASP A 227 -32.06 13.51 -5.13
N LEU A 228 -31.18 12.48 -5.13
CA LEU A 228 -29.77 12.64 -5.45
C LEU A 228 -29.56 13.25 -6.84
N ARG A 229 -30.31 12.76 -7.85
CA ARG A 229 -30.24 13.29 -9.22
C ARG A 229 -30.67 14.76 -9.25
N ALA A 230 -31.80 15.10 -8.60
CA ALA A 230 -32.29 16.47 -8.54
C ALA A 230 -31.29 17.41 -7.85
N ARG A 231 -30.69 16.99 -6.72
CA ARG A 231 -29.63 17.75 -6.03
C ARG A 231 -28.37 17.91 -6.89
N GLY A 232 -27.98 16.85 -7.60
CA GLY A 232 -26.85 16.88 -8.53
C GLY A 232 -27.07 17.84 -9.70
N GLU A 233 -28.24 17.80 -10.33
CA GLU A 233 -28.64 18.72 -11.41
C GLU A 233 -28.72 20.17 -10.93
N ALA A 234 -29.29 20.40 -9.74
CA ALA A 234 -29.36 21.74 -9.13
C ALA A 234 -27.96 22.29 -8.82
N SER A 235 -27.09 21.49 -8.20
CA SER A 235 -25.71 21.89 -7.88
C SER A 235 -24.88 22.14 -9.15
N PHE A 236 -25.01 21.29 -10.17
CA PHE A 236 -24.35 21.50 -11.46
C PHE A 236 -24.83 22.80 -12.13
N THR A 237 -26.14 23.06 -12.11
CA THR A 237 -26.73 24.29 -12.64
C THR A 237 -26.22 25.52 -11.89
N GLU A 238 -26.21 25.48 -10.56
CA GLU A 238 -25.68 26.56 -9.72
C GLU A 238 -24.20 26.82 -9.99
N VAL A 239 -23.36 25.77 -10.03
CA VAL A 239 -21.94 25.89 -10.35
C VAL A 239 -21.74 26.50 -11.73
N ASN A 240 -22.52 26.08 -12.72
CA ASN A 240 -22.44 26.60 -14.09
C ASN A 240 -22.86 28.07 -14.17
N GLU A 241 -23.94 28.46 -13.49
CA GLU A 241 -24.36 29.87 -13.42
C GLU A 241 -23.35 30.73 -12.66
N ASN A 242 -22.78 30.22 -11.55
CA ASN A 242 -21.71 30.90 -10.82
C ASN A 242 -20.44 31.05 -11.68
N LEU A 243 -20.09 30.04 -12.49
CA LEU A 243 -18.96 30.11 -13.43
C LEU A 243 -19.23 31.12 -14.55
N LYS A 244 -20.43 31.13 -15.13
CA LYS A 244 -20.84 32.13 -16.12
C LYS A 244 -20.82 33.54 -15.54
N GLU A 245 -21.32 33.71 -14.32
CA GLU A 245 -21.33 34.98 -13.62
C GLU A 245 -19.93 35.43 -13.24
N PHE A 246 -19.08 34.53 -12.75
CA PHE A 246 -17.65 34.78 -12.55
C PHE A 246 -16.98 35.18 -13.86
N GLN A 247 -17.23 34.48 -14.96
CA GLN A 247 -16.68 34.83 -16.27
C GLN A 247 -17.16 36.20 -16.72
N ARG A 248 -18.46 36.50 -16.59
CA ARG A 248 -19.07 37.79 -16.98
C ARG A 248 -18.53 38.94 -16.15
N THR A 249 -18.47 38.78 -14.83
CA THR A 249 -17.94 39.78 -13.90
C THR A 249 -16.45 39.95 -14.04
N SER A 250 -15.69 38.86 -14.18
CA SER A 250 -14.24 38.90 -14.45
C SER A 250 -13.94 39.52 -15.81
N GLN A 251 -14.71 39.22 -16.85
CA GLN A 251 -14.56 39.84 -18.16
C GLN A 251 -14.92 41.33 -18.12
N SER A 252 -15.99 41.70 -17.41
CA SER A 252 -16.36 43.12 -17.24
C SER A 252 -15.32 43.89 -16.42
N ALA A 253 -14.84 43.31 -15.32
CA ALA A 253 -13.79 43.88 -14.49
C ALA A 253 -12.45 43.95 -15.23
N PHE A 254 -12.10 42.90 -15.98
CA PHE A 254 -10.93 42.88 -16.85
C PHE A 254 -11.05 43.91 -17.95
N ASN A 255 -12.20 44.05 -18.62
CA ASN A 255 -12.40 45.07 -19.66
C ASN A 255 -12.35 46.48 -19.09
N ALA A 256 -12.91 46.72 -17.89
CA ALA A 256 -12.84 48.00 -17.21
C ALA A 256 -11.41 48.33 -16.76
N TRP A 257 -10.69 47.36 -16.18
CA TRP A 257 -9.27 47.44 -15.87
C TRP A 257 -8.45 47.69 -17.13
N PHE A 258 -8.69 46.93 -18.19
CA PHE A 258 -8.00 47.02 -19.46
C PHE A 258 -8.26 48.36 -20.14
N ALA A 259 -9.48 48.91 -20.10
CA ALA A 259 -9.76 50.24 -20.60
C ALA A 259 -9.04 51.34 -19.79
N GLY A 260 -8.97 51.19 -18.46
CA GLY A 260 -8.19 52.10 -17.60
C GLY A 260 -6.69 52.00 -17.84
N VAL A 261 -6.18 50.79 -18.07
CA VAL A 261 -4.78 50.52 -18.40
C VAL A 261 -4.45 50.89 -19.85
N GLN A 262 -5.39 50.81 -20.79
CA GLN A 262 -5.22 51.28 -22.17
C GLN A 262 -4.94 52.79 -22.22
N GLY A 263 -5.55 53.58 -21.31
CA GLY A 263 -5.21 54.99 -21.16
C GLY A 263 -3.82 55.24 -20.54
N LEU A 264 -3.31 54.29 -19.75
CA LEU A 264 -1.96 54.34 -19.14
C LEU A 264 -0.87 53.75 -20.04
N LEU A 265 -1.23 52.89 -20.99
CA LEU A 265 -0.34 52.23 -21.95
C LEU A 265 -0.49 52.76 -23.37
N ASP A 266 -1.19 53.89 -23.55
CA ASP A 266 -1.13 54.62 -24.81
C ASP A 266 0.32 55.03 -25.07
N ARG A 267 0.66 55.17 -26.36
CA ARG A 267 2.00 55.12 -26.98
C ARG A 267 3.13 55.89 -26.29
N ASP A 268 2.79 56.83 -25.41
CA ASP A 268 3.73 57.66 -24.67
C ASP A 268 4.49 56.87 -23.58
N VAL A 269 3.84 56.04 -22.77
CA VAL A 269 4.48 55.44 -21.58
C VAL A 269 5.48 54.33 -21.92
N ALA A 270 5.16 53.46 -22.87
CA ALA A 270 6.11 52.43 -23.35
C ALA A 270 7.30 53.06 -24.09
N GLY A 271 7.07 54.14 -24.83
CA GLY A 271 8.12 54.95 -25.46
C GLY A 271 9.02 55.62 -24.42
N HIS A 272 8.43 56.22 -23.38
CA HIS A 272 9.17 56.84 -22.27
C HIS A 272 10.01 55.83 -21.49
N LEU A 273 9.48 54.64 -21.20
CA LEU A 273 10.25 53.61 -20.52
C LEU A 273 11.45 53.12 -21.35
N ILE A 274 11.29 52.99 -22.68
CA ILE A 274 12.41 52.67 -23.57
C ILE A 274 13.43 53.81 -23.59
N ASN A 275 12.98 55.07 -23.61
CA ASN A 275 13.85 56.24 -23.57
C ASN A 275 14.60 56.33 -22.24
N GLU A 276 13.96 56.08 -21.10
CA GLU A 276 14.59 56.01 -19.78
C GLU A 276 15.62 54.88 -19.69
N ILE A 277 15.30 53.68 -20.20
CA ILE A 277 16.25 52.56 -20.24
C ILE A 277 17.45 52.88 -21.14
N ASN A 278 17.22 53.49 -22.30
CA ASN A 278 18.30 53.91 -23.19
C ASN A 278 19.13 55.03 -22.56
N ALA A 279 18.49 56.00 -21.91
CA ALA A 279 19.19 57.04 -21.16
C ALA A 279 20.05 56.46 -20.03
N LEU A 280 19.55 55.47 -19.27
CA LEU A 280 20.34 54.79 -18.25
C LEU A 280 21.51 53.98 -18.85
N LYS A 281 21.30 53.31 -19.98
CA LYS A 281 22.37 52.62 -20.71
C LYS A 281 23.42 53.59 -21.22
N ASP A 282 23.01 54.71 -21.79
CA ASP A 282 23.90 55.78 -22.27
C ASP A 282 24.64 56.43 -21.10
N ILE A 283 23.97 56.65 -19.97
CA ILE A 283 24.60 57.15 -18.75
C ILE A 283 25.67 56.17 -18.25
N ILE A 284 25.38 54.87 -18.20
CA ILE A 284 26.36 53.84 -17.81
C ILE A 284 27.50 53.73 -18.83
N ALA A 285 27.21 53.83 -20.12
CA ALA A 285 28.21 53.79 -21.19
C ALA A 285 29.11 55.04 -21.21
N ASN A 286 28.59 56.20 -20.77
CA ASN A 286 29.32 57.45 -20.68
C ASN A 286 30.06 57.64 -19.34
N TYR A 287 29.73 56.86 -18.31
CA TYR A 287 30.56 56.72 -17.10
C TYR A 287 31.73 55.74 -17.34
N GLY A 288 32.51 56.01 -18.39
CA GLY A 288 33.76 55.34 -18.67
C GLY A 288 34.97 56.11 -18.12
N GLY A 289 36.15 55.54 -18.28
CA GLY A 289 37.41 56.20 -17.92
C GLY A 289 37.92 55.89 -16.52
N ALA A 290 39.19 56.20 -16.28
CA ALA A 290 39.95 55.66 -15.16
C ALA A 290 39.31 55.88 -13.78
N GLY A 291 38.63 57.00 -13.53
CA GLY A 291 38.01 57.28 -12.23
C GLY A 291 36.95 56.23 -11.82
N VAL A 292 36.05 55.88 -12.73
CA VAL A 292 35.01 54.87 -12.48
C VAL A 292 35.64 53.49 -12.33
N HIS A 293 36.57 53.16 -13.23
CA HIS A 293 37.22 51.85 -13.23
C HIS A 293 38.09 51.63 -11.99
N ASN A 294 38.71 52.69 -11.44
CA ASN A 294 39.44 52.68 -10.16
C ASN A 294 38.54 52.56 -8.91
N SER A 295 37.21 52.69 -9.04
CA SER A 295 36.27 52.69 -7.91
C SER A 295 35.56 51.34 -7.70
N ILE A 296 35.75 50.38 -8.61
CA ILE A 296 35.01 49.11 -8.61
C ILE A 296 36.00 47.95 -8.64
N TYR A 297 35.94 47.10 -7.61
CA TYR A 297 36.66 45.82 -7.58
C TYR A 297 35.81 44.71 -8.22
N ARG A 298 36.43 43.86 -9.05
CA ARG A 298 35.74 42.72 -9.70
C ARG A 298 36.47 41.39 -9.55
N GLY A 299 37.78 41.32 -9.81
CA GLY A 299 38.53 40.08 -9.58
C GLY A 299 38.40 39.01 -10.68
N LYS A 300 38.03 39.36 -11.92
CA LYS A 300 37.80 38.42 -13.03
C LYS A 300 39.09 38.06 -13.77
N ASN A 301 39.21 36.80 -14.19
CA ASN A 301 40.24 36.38 -15.14
C ASN A 301 39.92 36.92 -16.55
N LEU A 302 40.85 37.69 -17.13
CA LEU A 302 40.77 38.32 -18.44
C LEU A 302 41.35 37.45 -19.57
N GLY A 303 42.02 36.35 -19.21
CA GLY A 303 42.57 35.38 -20.15
C GLY A 303 44.04 35.07 -19.89
N THR A 304 44.64 34.36 -20.84
CA THR A 304 46.04 33.92 -20.79
C THR A 304 46.98 34.74 -21.67
N ILE A 305 46.44 35.74 -22.38
CA ILE A 305 47.14 36.72 -23.21
C ILE A 305 46.38 38.04 -23.15
N LEU A 306 47.04 39.16 -23.46
CA LEU A 306 46.37 40.43 -23.73
C LEU A 306 45.77 40.39 -25.14
N SER A 307 44.44 40.45 -25.25
CA SER A 307 43.77 40.44 -26.55
C SER A 307 43.88 41.79 -27.26
N THR A 308 43.69 41.81 -28.58
CA THR A 308 43.68 43.04 -29.38
C THR A 308 42.61 44.02 -28.91
N GLU A 309 41.44 43.53 -28.54
CA GLU A 309 40.32 44.33 -28.04
C GLU A 309 40.63 44.93 -26.67
N GLN A 310 41.27 44.15 -25.79
CA GLN A 310 41.73 44.63 -24.49
C GLN A 310 42.78 45.72 -24.66
N ALA A 311 43.79 45.50 -25.50
CA ALA A 311 44.80 46.50 -25.81
C ALA A 311 44.18 47.78 -26.39
N ALA A 312 43.20 47.65 -27.30
CA ALA A 312 42.48 48.80 -27.85
C ALA A 312 41.75 49.59 -26.76
N ALA A 313 40.98 48.92 -25.90
CA ALA A 313 40.24 49.54 -24.79
C ALA A 313 41.17 50.21 -23.76
N ILE A 314 42.37 49.68 -23.54
CA ILE A 314 43.40 50.36 -22.73
C ILE A 314 43.88 51.62 -23.43
N SER A 315 44.28 51.51 -24.70
CA SER A 315 44.87 52.62 -25.46
C SER A 315 43.92 53.81 -25.65
N THR A 316 42.61 53.57 -25.72
CA THR A 316 41.56 54.59 -25.83
C THR A 316 41.12 55.15 -24.48
N GLY A 317 41.56 54.54 -23.37
CA GLY A 317 41.14 54.93 -22.03
C GLY A 317 39.69 54.59 -21.69
N THR A 318 39.00 53.80 -22.51
CA THR A 318 37.63 53.35 -22.19
C THR A 318 37.65 52.27 -21.13
N PHE A 319 38.69 51.42 -21.14
CA PHE A 319 38.87 50.29 -20.24
C PHE A 319 37.69 49.30 -20.25
N ASP A 320 36.98 49.23 -21.37
CA ASP A 320 35.78 48.43 -21.52
C ASP A 320 36.02 46.98 -21.10
N GLY A 321 35.17 46.51 -20.18
CA GLY A 321 35.24 45.15 -19.68
C GLY A 321 36.42 44.85 -18.75
N MET A 322 37.16 45.85 -18.26
CA MET A 322 38.27 45.71 -17.29
C MET A 322 37.99 46.53 -16.02
N TYR A 323 38.27 45.99 -14.85
CA TYR A 323 38.05 46.63 -13.54
C TYR A 323 39.19 46.28 -12.57
N ILE A 324 39.26 46.99 -11.45
CA ILE A 324 40.28 46.71 -10.44
C ILE A 324 40.18 45.26 -9.97
N GLY A 325 41.34 44.64 -9.78
CA GLY A 325 41.43 43.26 -9.34
C GLY A 325 41.24 42.23 -10.45
N ASP A 326 40.77 42.60 -11.64
CA ASP A 326 40.84 41.69 -12.78
C ASP A 326 42.29 41.32 -13.11
N TYR A 327 42.51 40.20 -13.78
CA TYR A 327 43.86 39.67 -13.95
C TYR A 327 44.05 38.83 -15.21
N TRP A 328 45.28 38.81 -15.72
CA TRP A 328 45.73 37.84 -16.71
C TRP A 328 46.57 36.75 -16.04
N THR A 329 46.49 35.53 -16.57
CA THR A 329 47.37 34.42 -16.16
C THR A 329 48.29 34.05 -17.32
N ILE A 330 49.50 34.61 -17.34
CA ILE A 330 50.45 34.47 -18.46
C ILE A 330 51.73 33.81 -17.96
N GLY A 331 52.15 32.72 -18.59
CA GLY A 331 53.37 32.00 -18.19
C GLY A 331 53.34 31.47 -16.74
N GLY A 332 52.15 31.18 -16.20
CA GLY A 332 51.98 30.74 -14.81
C GLY A 332 51.98 31.85 -13.76
N VAL A 333 52.12 33.11 -14.17
CA VAL A 333 52.06 34.28 -13.29
C VAL A 333 50.71 34.96 -13.42
N ILE A 334 50.09 35.30 -12.28
CA ILE A 334 48.87 36.11 -12.22
C ILE A 334 49.28 37.58 -12.13
N TYR A 335 48.94 38.36 -13.16
CA TYR A 335 49.15 39.81 -13.23
C TYR A 335 47.82 40.52 -13.00
N ARG A 336 47.68 41.20 -11.86
CA ARG A 336 46.43 41.79 -11.41
C ARG A 336 46.41 43.29 -11.61
N ILE A 337 45.29 43.80 -12.13
CA ILE A 337 45.04 45.22 -12.33
C ILE A 337 45.05 45.93 -10.98
N ALA A 338 46.06 46.77 -10.80
CA ALA A 338 46.30 47.58 -9.61
C ALA A 338 45.63 48.96 -9.71
N ALA A 339 45.64 49.55 -10.90
CA ALA A 339 45.11 50.89 -11.17
C ALA A 339 44.89 51.11 -12.68
N PHE A 340 44.04 52.08 -13.02
CA PHE A 340 43.87 52.67 -14.35
C PHE A 340 44.42 54.09 -14.38
N ASP A 341 45.19 54.45 -15.41
CA ASP A 341 45.77 55.79 -15.64
C ASP A 341 46.52 56.39 -14.45
N TYR A 342 47.12 55.55 -13.61
CA TYR A 342 47.76 55.99 -12.38
C TYR A 342 48.85 57.05 -12.63
N TYR A 343 49.63 56.89 -13.70
CA TYR A 343 50.70 57.80 -14.09
C TYR A 343 50.29 58.81 -15.18
N LEU A 344 49.01 58.89 -15.57
CA LEU A 344 48.58 59.80 -16.63
C LEU A 344 48.84 61.26 -16.22
N GLN A 345 49.36 62.06 -17.16
CA GLN A 345 49.79 63.45 -16.96
C GLN A 345 50.86 63.65 -15.87
N THR A 346 51.62 62.60 -15.52
CA THR A 346 52.78 62.71 -14.61
C THR A 346 54.10 62.69 -15.37
N GLY A 347 55.17 63.08 -14.67
CA GLY A 347 56.54 63.09 -15.21
C GLY A 347 57.10 64.50 -15.39
N ASP A 348 58.43 64.60 -15.53
CA ASP A 348 59.08 65.76 -16.19
C ASP A 348 58.72 65.84 -17.68
N THR A 349 58.38 64.71 -18.27
CA THR A 349 57.65 64.61 -19.55
C THR A 349 56.34 63.88 -19.31
N ALA A 350 55.23 64.50 -19.70
CA ALA A 350 53.89 63.99 -19.42
C ALA A 350 53.66 62.60 -20.05
N CYS A 351 53.23 61.64 -19.24
CA CYS A 351 52.68 60.39 -19.75
C CYS A 351 51.27 60.64 -20.32
N THR A 352 51.14 60.62 -21.65
CA THR A 352 49.88 60.88 -22.35
C THR A 352 49.13 59.61 -22.77
N LYS A 353 49.78 58.45 -22.66
CA LYS A 353 49.16 57.17 -23.00
C LYS A 353 48.26 56.69 -21.87
N HIS A 354 47.03 56.33 -22.22
CA HIS A 354 46.17 55.58 -21.32
C HIS A 354 46.78 54.22 -21.00
N HIS A 355 46.65 53.76 -19.76
CA HIS A 355 47.32 52.56 -19.31
C HIS A 355 46.65 51.88 -18.12
N VAL A 356 47.02 50.62 -17.94
CA VAL A 356 46.65 49.82 -16.78
C VAL A 356 47.91 49.45 -16.01
N THR A 357 47.98 49.82 -14.74
CA THR A 357 49.06 49.39 -13.84
C THR A 357 48.74 48.02 -13.27
N LEU A 358 49.74 47.14 -13.30
CA LEU A 358 49.67 45.74 -12.96
C LEU A 358 50.66 45.40 -11.85
N VAL A 359 50.26 44.47 -10.98
CA VAL A 359 51.13 43.88 -9.96
C VAL A 359 50.95 42.35 -10.00
N PRO A 360 52.04 41.56 -10.01
CA PRO A 360 51.94 40.12 -9.84
C PRO A 360 51.32 39.77 -8.48
N ASP A 361 50.48 38.73 -8.40
CA ASP A 361 49.93 38.30 -7.10
C ASP A 361 51.02 37.84 -6.12
N LYS A 362 52.09 37.24 -6.66
CA LYS A 362 53.22 36.70 -5.90
C LYS A 362 54.54 37.31 -6.35
N SER A 363 55.55 37.21 -5.50
CA SER A 363 56.93 37.53 -5.88
C SER A 363 57.37 36.65 -7.05
N LEU A 364 57.96 37.25 -8.09
CA LEU A 364 58.42 36.53 -9.28
C LEU A 364 59.64 35.66 -8.98
N TYR A 365 60.49 36.12 -8.06
CA TYR A 365 61.65 35.42 -7.53
C TYR A 365 62.10 36.12 -6.23
N TYR A 366 63.14 35.61 -5.59
CA TYR A 366 63.74 36.17 -4.39
C TYR A 366 65.15 36.67 -4.69
N ALA A 367 65.48 37.87 -4.23
CA ALA A 367 66.80 38.45 -4.38
C ALA A 367 67.09 39.46 -3.25
N LEU A 368 68.36 39.82 -3.11
CA LEU A 368 68.80 40.81 -2.15
C LEU A 368 68.68 42.21 -2.75
N MET A 369 68.46 43.23 -1.92
CA MET A 369 68.48 44.62 -2.40
C MET A 369 69.91 45.04 -2.77
N ASN A 370 70.87 44.75 -1.88
CA ASN A 370 72.32 44.96 -2.04
C ASN A 370 73.08 43.80 -1.37
N SER A 371 74.24 43.40 -1.88
CA SER A 371 75.01 42.30 -1.28
C SER A 371 75.61 42.69 0.08
N SER A 372 75.85 43.98 0.27
CA SER A 372 76.20 44.56 1.57
C SER A 372 74.98 45.23 2.19
N HIS A 373 74.89 45.26 3.52
CA HIS A 373 73.85 45.99 4.26
C HIS A 373 74.05 47.52 4.16
N THR A 374 73.81 48.08 2.97
CA THR A 374 73.97 49.49 2.64
C THR A 374 72.75 50.00 1.87
N THR A 375 72.44 51.27 2.04
CA THR A 375 71.45 52.01 1.24
C THR A 375 72.06 53.16 0.47
N VAL A 376 73.41 53.26 0.41
CA VAL A 376 74.12 54.24 -0.42
C VAL A 376 73.66 54.12 -1.88
N GLY A 377 73.33 55.25 -2.49
CA GLY A 377 72.73 55.29 -3.84
C GLY A 377 71.20 55.07 -3.87
N ALA A 378 70.56 54.83 -2.72
CA ALA A 378 69.14 54.56 -2.59
C ALA A 378 68.67 53.43 -3.53
N TYR A 379 67.46 53.51 -4.07
CA TYR A 379 66.93 52.47 -4.96
C TYR A 379 67.69 52.38 -6.28
N VAL A 380 67.95 53.50 -6.96
CA VAL A 380 68.60 53.49 -8.28
C VAL A 380 70.04 52.95 -8.21
N GLY A 381 70.76 53.28 -7.15
CA GLY A 381 72.12 52.77 -6.93
C GLY A 381 72.18 51.35 -6.38
N SER A 382 71.03 50.71 -6.10
CA SER A 382 71.01 49.35 -5.56
C SER A 382 71.34 48.31 -6.64
N GLU A 383 71.90 47.18 -6.21
CA GLU A 383 72.07 46.00 -7.05
C GLU A 383 70.73 45.44 -7.53
N MET A 384 69.64 45.68 -6.77
CA MET A 384 68.28 45.38 -7.22
C MET A 384 67.96 46.09 -8.52
N TYR A 385 68.10 47.42 -8.55
CA TYR A 385 67.75 48.22 -9.72
C TYR A 385 68.71 48.01 -10.89
N THR A 386 70.02 47.93 -10.61
CA THR A 386 71.07 47.92 -11.63
C THR A 386 71.30 46.56 -12.29
N ALA A 387 70.90 45.45 -11.66
CA ALA A 387 71.13 44.12 -12.21
C ALA A 387 70.01 43.12 -11.93
N ARG A 388 69.47 43.07 -10.70
CA ARG A 388 68.60 41.94 -10.32
C ARG A 388 67.18 42.07 -10.88
N LEU A 389 66.67 43.29 -11.03
CA LEU A 389 65.33 43.56 -11.54
C LEU A 389 65.16 43.12 -13.01
N ASP A 390 66.24 42.93 -13.75
CA ASP A 390 66.20 42.54 -15.16
C ASP A 390 65.49 41.20 -15.38
N ALA A 391 65.59 40.26 -14.44
CA ALA A 391 64.82 39.02 -14.50
C ALA A 391 63.31 39.26 -14.47
N ALA A 392 62.85 40.26 -13.70
CA ALA A 392 61.44 40.65 -13.68
C ALA A 392 61.04 41.35 -14.98
N LYS A 393 61.89 42.26 -15.49
CA LYS A 393 61.68 42.92 -16.79
C LYS A 393 61.54 41.88 -17.91
N SER A 394 62.43 40.90 -17.99
CA SER A 394 62.35 39.83 -18.99
C SER A 394 61.07 39.01 -18.87
N THR A 395 60.66 38.66 -17.65
CA THR A 395 59.41 37.90 -17.40
C THR A 395 58.18 38.69 -17.85
N ILE A 396 58.12 39.99 -17.53
CA ILE A 396 57.01 40.87 -17.89
C ILE A 396 57.00 41.18 -19.40
N SER A 397 58.16 41.46 -20.00
CA SER A 397 58.27 41.66 -21.45
C SER A 397 57.93 40.40 -22.24
N ALA A 398 58.20 39.20 -21.72
CA ALA A 398 57.73 37.97 -22.34
C ALA A 398 56.20 37.82 -22.29
N ALA A 399 55.55 38.37 -21.25
CA ALA A 399 54.10 38.29 -21.07
C ALA A 399 53.32 39.34 -21.86
N PHE A 400 53.82 40.57 -21.94
CA PHE A 400 53.09 41.71 -22.53
C PHE A 400 53.80 42.36 -23.72
N GLY A 401 55.02 41.93 -24.06
CA GLY A 401 55.73 42.38 -25.27
C GLY A 401 55.87 43.90 -25.35
N SER A 402 55.50 44.46 -26.51
CA SER A 402 55.56 45.90 -26.79
C SER A 402 54.51 46.73 -26.05
N HIS A 403 53.55 46.11 -25.36
CA HIS A 403 52.53 46.83 -24.59
C HIS A 403 53.07 47.36 -23.26
N VAL A 404 54.25 46.93 -22.80
CA VAL A 404 54.85 47.47 -21.57
C VAL A 404 55.13 48.96 -21.76
N LEU A 405 54.49 49.79 -20.95
CA LEU A 405 54.63 51.24 -20.99
C LEU A 405 55.94 51.67 -20.33
N SER A 406 56.70 52.50 -21.03
CA SER A 406 57.74 53.33 -20.42
C SER A 406 57.15 54.69 -20.06
N HIS A 407 57.36 55.14 -18.82
CA HIS A 407 56.95 56.46 -18.36
C HIS A 407 58.07 57.11 -17.54
N ARG A 408 57.97 58.41 -17.33
CA ARG A 408 58.93 59.16 -16.52
C ARG A 408 58.62 58.98 -15.03
N GLN A 409 59.54 58.39 -14.30
CA GLN A 409 59.44 58.18 -12.85
C GLN A 409 60.52 58.95 -12.11
N LEU A 410 60.16 59.54 -10.96
CA LEU A 410 61.08 60.22 -10.07
C LEU A 410 61.66 59.24 -9.05
N LEU A 411 62.81 58.65 -9.38
CA LEU A 411 63.44 57.64 -8.52
C LEU A 411 64.52 58.22 -7.63
N LYS A 412 64.68 57.59 -6.46
CA LYS A 412 65.67 57.95 -5.44
C LYS A 412 67.03 57.38 -5.80
N ASN A 413 68.02 58.25 -5.91
CA ASN A 413 69.38 57.89 -6.38
C ASN A 413 70.50 58.27 -5.40
N LYS A 414 70.15 58.83 -4.25
CA LYS A 414 71.11 59.16 -3.20
C LYS A 414 70.47 59.00 -1.83
N ALA A 415 71.20 58.37 -0.92
CA ALA A 415 70.87 58.33 0.50
C ALA A 415 72.09 58.75 1.33
N THR A 416 71.84 59.47 2.42
CA THR A 416 72.85 59.89 3.40
C THR A 416 72.32 59.57 4.79
N ASN A 417 73.12 58.91 5.63
CA ASN A 417 72.74 58.52 6.99
C ASN A 417 71.38 57.79 7.08
N GLY A 418 71.06 56.98 6.07
CA GLY A 418 69.82 56.22 6.03
C GLY A 418 68.57 57.01 5.63
N CYS A 419 68.73 58.22 5.09
CA CYS A 419 67.64 59.03 4.56
C CYS A 419 67.84 59.31 3.07
N GLU A 420 66.75 59.29 2.29
CA GLU A 420 66.78 59.67 0.87
C GLU A 420 67.09 61.17 0.73
N THR A 421 68.20 61.51 0.06
CA THR A 421 68.67 62.89 -0.14
C THR A 421 68.64 63.35 -1.59
N GLY A 422 68.48 62.42 -2.55
CA GLY A 422 68.56 62.74 -3.98
C GLY A 422 67.60 61.92 -4.82
N SER A 423 67.09 62.56 -5.87
CA SER A 423 66.20 61.96 -6.86
C SER A 423 66.45 62.54 -8.24
N SER A 424 66.17 61.76 -9.27
CA SER A 424 66.21 62.21 -10.66
C SER A 424 65.15 61.50 -11.47
N TRP A 425 64.87 62.02 -12.67
CA TRP A 425 63.90 61.44 -13.57
C TRP A 425 64.53 60.33 -14.42
N TYR A 426 63.88 59.18 -14.45
CA TYR A 426 64.29 58.00 -15.21
C TYR A 426 63.14 57.50 -16.06
N ASP A 427 63.46 56.91 -17.21
CA ASP A 427 62.50 56.09 -17.95
C ASP A 427 62.31 54.77 -17.21
N SER A 428 61.07 54.46 -16.86
CA SER A 428 60.73 53.27 -16.08
C SER A 428 59.64 52.46 -16.76
N THR A 429 59.93 51.17 -16.95
CA THR A 429 59.01 50.15 -17.47
C THR A 429 58.51 49.22 -16.38
N VAL A 430 59.40 48.81 -15.48
CA VAL A 430 59.13 47.89 -14.36
C VAL A 430 59.94 48.37 -13.17
N GLU A 431 59.31 48.43 -12.00
CA GLU A 431 59.95 48.92 -10.78
C GLU A 431 59.30 48.35 -9.52
N LEU A 432 60.06 48.27 -8.43
CA LEU A 432 59.50 47.94 -7.13
C LEU A 432 58.55 49.05 -6.66
N MET A 433 57.46 48.64 -6.03
CA MET A 433 56.48 49.53 -5.43
C MET A 433 57.09 50.30 -4.24
N THR A 434 56.49 51.45 -3.93
CA THR A 434 56.73 52.19 -2.67
C THR A 434 55.78 51.73 -1.58
N GLU A 435 56.09 52.09 -0.33
CA GLU A 435 55.13 52.02 0.77
C GLU A 435 53.84 52.79 0.47
N GLN A 436 53.95 53.92 -0.24
CA GLN A 436 52.79 54.71 -0.62
C GLN A 436 51.88 53.96 -1.59
N ASN A 437 52.43 53.26 -2.58
CA ASN A 437 51.61 52.43 -3.48
C ASN A 437 50.89 51.32 -2.71
N VAL A 438 51.54 50.73 -1.68
CA VAL A 438 51.01 49.53 -0.99
C VAL A 438 50.11 49.86 0.19
N TYR A 439 50.49 50.80 1.05
CA TYR A 439 49.80 51.14 2.31
C TYR A 439 49.18 52.54 2.31
N GLY A 440 49.35 53.31 1.24
CA GLY A 440 48.79 54.67 1.13
C GLY A 440 49.60 55.77 1.80
N GLY A 441 50.73 55.44 2.42
CA GLY A 441 51.65 56.40 3.01
C GLY A 441 53.05 55.82 3.20
N LYS A 442 54.02 56.69 3.50
CA LYS A 442 55.38 56.32 3.88
C LYS A 442 55.40 56.00 5.38
N ILE A 443 55.63 54.74 5.75
CA ILE A 443 55.56 54.27 7.15
C ILE A 443 56.97 54.12 7.72
N PHE A 444 57.88 53.47 6.99
CA PHE A 444 59.27 53.25 7.37
C PHE A 444 60.27 54.11 6.60
N ALA A 445 59.88 54.67 5.46
CA ALA A 445 60.75 55.56 4.69
C ALA A 445 61.26 56.71 5.57
N ASN A 446 62.58 56.79 5.76
CA ASN A 446 63.14 57.69 6.75
C ASN A 446 62.97 59.15 6.32
N CYS A 447 62.16 59.88 7.08
CA CYS A 447 61.82 61.28 6.86
C CYS A 447 62.61 62.25 7.77
N THR A 448 63.43 61.73 8.68
CA THR A 448 64.12 62.53 9.69
C THR A 448 65.54 62.88 9.25
N GLN A 449 65.70 63.96 8.49
CA GLN A 449 67.03 64.47 8.11
C GLN A 449 67.64 65.48 9.09
N GLY A 450 66.94 65.84 10.17
CA GLY A 450 67.45 66.71 11.25
C GLY A 450 67.69 68.18 10.87
N THR A 451 68.22 68.47 9.68
CA THR A 451 68.64 69.81 9.25
C THR A 451 68.08 70.24 7.89
N SER A 452 67.33 69.39 7.18
CA SER A 452 66.75 69.66 5.86
C SER A 452 65.44 68.91 5.65
N PHE A 453 64.62 69.37 4.69
CA PHE A 453 63.44 68.62 4.23
C PHE A 453 63.89 67.26 3.67
N ALA A 454 63.21 66.18 4.08
CA ALA A 454 63.44 64.87 3.49
C ALA A 454 63.01 64.87 2.02
N ASN A 455 63.79 64.21 1.15
CA ASN A 455 63.46 64.12 -0.27
C ASN A 455 62.34 63.11 -0.50
N GLN A 456 61.11 63.45 -0.13
CA GLN A 456 59.94 62.58 -0.21
C GLN A 456 59.06 62.84 -1.43
N HIS A 457 59.43 63.79 -2.30
CA HIS A 457 58.69 64.05 -3.53
C HIS A 457 58.53 62.76 -4.34
N THR A 458 57.31 62.45 -4.77
CA THR A 458 57.00 61.27 -5.57
C THR A 458 55.82 61.58 -6.48
N ILE A 459 55.75 60.88 -7.61
CA ILE A 459 54.55 60.84 -8.47
C ILE A 459 53.70 59.59 -8.20
N ASP A 460 54.06 58.77 -7.21
CA ASP A 460 53.21 57.69 -6.68
C ASP A 460 52.08 58.31 -5.86
N LYS A 461 51.03 58.79 -6.55
CA LYS A 461 50.03 59.73 -6.02
C LYS A 461 49.22 59.21 -4.82
N SER A 462 49.04 57.89 -4.70
CA SER A 462 48.17 57.27 -3.69
C SER A 462 48.49 55.79 -3.48
N GLN A 463 47.81 55.15 -2.53
CA GLN A 463 47.68 53.70 -2.56
C GLN A 463 47.12 53.25 -3.92
N TYR A 464 47.60 52.13 -4.45
CA TYR A 464 46.96 51.53 -5.61
C TYR A 464 45.51 51.16 -5.26
N PRO A 465 44.53 51.51 -6.11
CA PRO A 465 43.13 51.16 -5.89
C PRO A 465 42.89 49.69 -5.57
N LEU A 466 43.67 48.78 -6.14
CA LEU A 466 43.63 47.36 -5.76
C LEU A 466 43.80 47.11 -4.28
N PHE A 467 44.79 47.72 -3.65
CA PHE A 467 45.07 47.51 -2.22
C PHE A 467 44.13 48.30 -1.31
N ALA A 468 43.57 49.40 -1.81
CA ALA A 468 42.55 50.17 -1.11
C ALA A 468 41.19 49.45 -1.10
N LEU A 469 40.77 48.88 -2.25
CA LEU A 469 39.50 48.19 -2.41
C LEU A 469 39.54 46.74 -1.91
N ASP A 470 40.68 46.05 -2.05
CA ASP A 470 40.90 44.71 -1.51
C ASP A 470 42.27 44.61 -0.81
N PRO A 471 42.34 44.97 0.49
CA PRO A 471 43.56 44.87 1.29
C PRO A 471 44.14 43.45 1.37
N THR A 472 43.36 42.41 1.06
CA THR A 472 43.87 41.03 1.06
C THR A 472 44.92 40.81 -0.04
N LYS A 473 45.01 41.69 -1.04
CA LYS A 473 46.01 41.62 -2.12
C LYS A 473 47.35 42.27 -1.77
N ILE A 474 47.43 42.97 -0.64
CA ILE A 474 48.68 43.55 -0.13
C ILE A 474 49.69 42.44 0.14
N HIS A 475 49.27 41.30 0.71
CA HIS A 475 50.18 40.22 1.08
C HIS A 475 49.51 38.85 0.95
N ASP A 476 50.31 37.83 0.63
CA ASP A 476 49.92 36.41 0.60
C ASP A 476 50.81 35.57 1.54
N ARG A 477 51.38 36.22 2.56
CA ARG A 477 52.46 35.74 3.45
C ARG A 477 53.84 35.57 2.81
N GLY A 478 54.01 35.89 1.53
CA GLY A 478 55.33 36.09 0.93
C GLY A 478 55.84 37.50 1.21
N GLY A 479 56.92 37.64 1.97
CA GLY A 479 57.53 38.96 2.19
C GLY A 479 58.26 39.48 0.95
N TYR A 480 58.10 40.77 0.63
CA TYR A 480 58.67 41.37 -0.59
C TYR A 480 59.18 42.80 -0.40
N TRP A 481 60.13 43.17 -1.25
CA TRP A 481 60.81 44.46 -1.22
C TRP A 481 59.93 45.61 -1.68
N LEU A 482 60.08 46.73 -0.98
CA LEU A 482 59.66 48.05 -1.43
C LEU A 482 60.91 48.91 -1.67
N ARG A 483 60.79 49.94 -2.50
CA ARG A 483 61.96 50.73 -2.92
C ARG A 483 62.40 51.84 -1.96
N ASP A 484 61.57 52.19 -0.98
CA ASP A 484 61.90 53.28 -0.05
C ASP A 484 63.06 52.91 0.88
N VAL A 485 63.97 53.86 1.14
CA VAL A 485 65.05 53.68 2.13
C VAL A 485 64.51 53.89 3.54
N ALA A 486 64.67 52.88 4.40
CA ALA A 486 64.20 52.91 5.79
C ALA A 486 65.29 53.30 6.79
N ASN A 487 66.55 52.90 6.56
CA ASN A 487 67.72 53.32 7.35
C ASN A 487 69.02 53.13 6.54
N ALA A 488 70.19 53.32 7.15
CA ALA A 488 71.51 53.23 6.51
C ALA A 488 71.82 51.83 5.96
N ALA A 489 71.11 50.82 6.46
CA ALA A 489 71.32 49.41 6.13
C ALA A 489 70.04 48.67 5.65
N THR A 490 68.88 49.32 5.67
CA THR A 490 67.57 48.67 5.45
C THR A 490 66.69 49.43 4.45
N PHE A 491 65.94 48.67 3.65
CA PHE A 491 64.88 49.19 2.78
C PHE A 491 63.51 48.79 3.34
N ALA A 492 62.48 49.52 2.95
CA ALA A 492 61.10 49.19 3.27
C ALA A 492 60.73 47.80 2.72
N PHE A 493 59.88 47.09 3.45
CA PHE A 493 59.59 45.69 3.21
C PHE A 493 58.17 45.36 3.68
N VAL A 494 57.42 44.60 2.87
CA VAL A 494 56.20 43.96 3.33
C VAL A 494 56.58 42.66 4.01
N THR A 495 56.29 42.52 5.30
CA THR A 495 56.68 41.33 6.06
C THR A 495 55.84 40.11 5.68
N THR A 496 56.26 38.92 6.12
CA THR A 496 55.49 37.67 5.96
C THR A 496 54.16 37.66 6.72
N VAL A 497 53.90 38.64 7.59
CA VAL A 497 52.61 38.82 8.28
C VAL A 497 51.84 40.03 7.77
N GLY A 498 52.28 40.64 6.66
CA GLY A 498 51.54 41.66 5.92
C GLY A 498 51.63 43.08 6.46
N ASN A 499 52.29 43.32 7.60
CA ASN A 499 52.54 44.67 8.08
C ASN A 499 53.66 45.34 7.29
N ALA A 500 53.62 46.67 7.21
CA ALA A 500 54.75 47.45 6.75
C ALA A 500 55.93 47.23 7.72
N GLY A 501 57.13 47.13 7.18
CA GLY A 501 58.36 46.91 7.92
C GLY A 501 59.57 47.41 7.15
N SER A 502 60.75 47.06 7.65
CA SER A 502 61.99 47.19 6.90
C SER A 502 62.83 45.93 7.05
N ASN A 503 63.71 45.67 6.10
CA ASN A 503 64.60 44.51 6.14
C ASN A 503 66.01 44.90 5.65
N GLY A 504 67.03 44.22 6.15
CA GLY A 504 68.42 44.46 5.81
C GLY A 504 68.67 44.29 4.32
N ALA A 505 69.36 45.24 3.67
CA ALA A 505 69.54 45.21 2.22
C ALA A 505 70.24 43.92 1.72
N GLY A 506 71.13 43.35 2.54
CA GLY A 506 71.81 42.07 2.37
C GLY A 506 71.03 40.83 2.78
N ASN A 507 69.72 40.93 3.03
CA ASN A 507 68.86 39.76 3.20
C ASN A 507 68.15 39.43 1.89
N SER A 508 67.71 38.18 1.73
CA SER A 508 66.87 37.80 0.60
C SER A 508 65.41 38.21 0.86
N GLY A 509 64.75 38.74 -0.18
CA GLY A 509 63.35 39.14 -0.13
C GLY A 509 62.67 38.98 -1.50
N GLY A 510 61.35 38.88 -1.49
CA GLY A 510 60.57 38.71 -2.70
C GLY A 510 60.65 39.92 -3.63
N VAL A 511 60.74 39.69 -4.93
CA VAL A 511 60.70 40.72 -5.97
C VAL A 511 59.31 40.73 -6.60
N ARG A 512 58.52 41.73 -6.21
CA ARG A 512 57.14 41.93 -6.65
C ARG A 512 56.99 43.36 -7.20
N PRO A 513 57.38 43.60 -8.46
CA PRO A 513 57.33 44.94 -9.04
C PRO A 513 55.92 45.31 -9.51
N ALA A 514 55.72 46.61 -9.75
CA ALA A 514 54.63 47.14 -10.55
C ALA A 514 55.14 47.54 -11.94
N PHE A 515 54.24 47.52 -12.92
CA PHE A 515 54.48 47.98 -14.29
C PHE A 515 53.15 48.43 -14.90
N SER A 516 53.19 49.13 -16.02
CA SER A 516 51.99 49.54 -16.74
C SER A 516 51.97 48.99 -18.16
N ILE A 517 50.78 48.73 -18.70
CA ILE A 517 50.58 48.37 -20.11
C ILE A 517 49.67 49.38 -20.81
N PHE A 518 49.89 49.60 -22.12
CA PHE A 518 49.15 50.56 -22.94
C PHE A 518 48.63 49.98 -24.26
#